data_AF-A0A2A4SSJ3-F1
#
_entry.id   AF-A0A2A4SSJ3-F1
#
_cell.length_a   1.000
_cell.length_b   1.000
_cell.length_c   1.000
_cell.angle_alpha   90.00
_cell.angle_beta   90.00
_cell.angle_gamma   90.00
#
_symmetry.space_group_name_H-M   'P 1'
#
loop_
_entity.id
_entity.type
_entity.pdbx_description
1 polymer ?
#
loop_
_entity_poly.entity_id
_entity_poly.type
_entity_poly.pdbx_seq_one_letter_code
_entity_poly.pdbx_strand_id
1 'polypeptide(L)'
;MVNFKCPVCHARFRGEEICKRCQTDLTPLIQVIDQSILLYNDALQFSETKQWQEALTSINQAITCYQSIKDYHRLRSLISKQL
;
A
#
# COMPACT_ATOMS: atom_id res chain seq x y z
N MET A 1 -2.66 13.46 0.98
CA MET A 1 -3.41 12.28 0.50
C MET A 1 -2.56 11.54 -0.51
N VAL A 2 -2.16 10.31 -0.23
CA VAL A 2 -1.40 9.47 -1.17
C VAL A 2 -2.32 9.13 -2.36
N ASN A 3 -1.87 9.46 -3.57
CA ASN A 3 -2.65 9.28 -4.80
C ASN A 3 -2.53 7.84 -5.29
N PHE A 4 -3.27 6.94 -4.65
CA PHE A 4 -3.33 5.55 -5.05
C PHE A 4 -4.16 5.39 -6.33
N LYS A 5 -3.81 4.41 -7.15
CA LYS A 5 -4.55 4.05 -8.37
C LYS A 5 -5.05 2.62 -8.23
N CYS A 6 -6.17 2.31 -8.86
CA CYS A 6 -6.61 0.94 -9.04
C CYS A 6 -5.50 0.18 -9.80
N PRO A 7 -4.99 -0.94 -9.27
CA PRO A 7 -3.90 -1.67 -9.90
C PRO A 7 -4.28 -2.43 -11.17
N VAL A 8 -5.57 -2.46 -11.51
CA VAL A 8 -6.09 -3.16 -12.69
C VAL A 8 -6.25 -2.21 -13.85
N CYS A 9 -7.00 -1.13 -13.63
CA CYS A 9 -7.44 -0.22 -14.67
C CYS A 9 -6.84 1.18 -14.52
N HIS A 10 -5.95 1.37 -13.54
CA HIS A 10 -5.23 2.62 -13.23
C HIS A 10 -6.13 3.83 -12.95
N ALA A 11 -7.42 3.61 -12.71
CA ALA A 11 -8.35 4.65 -12.29
C ALA A 11 -7.91 5.20 -10.92
N ARG A 12 -8.20 6.47 -10.63
CA ARG A 12 -7.91 7.03 -9.30
C ARG A 12 -8.67 6.26 -8.24
N PHE A 13 -7.94 5.79 -7.23
CA PHE A 13 -8.49 5.13 -6.07
C PHE A 13 -8.91 6.17 -5.03
N ARG A 14 -10.09 6.02 -4.44
CA ARG A 14 -10.66 6.97 -3.47
C ARG A 14 -10.97 6.34 -2.11
N GLY A 15 -10.37 5.18 -1.79
CA GLY A 15 -10.62 4.49 -0.52
C GLY A 15 -11.87 3.58 -0.53
N GLU A 16 -12.43 3.27 -1.70
CA GLU A 16 -13.58 2.36 -1.80
C GLU A 16 -13.15 0.93 -2.11
N GLU A 17 -13.75 -0.06 -1.45
CA GLU A 17 -13.42 -1.48 -1.63
C GLU A 17 -13.58 -1.97 -3.06
N ILE A 18 -14.55 -1.43 -3.82
CA ILE A 18 -14.77 -1.83 -5.20
C ILE A 18 -14.34 -0.72 -6.16
N CYS A 19 -13.51 -1.07 -7.15
CA CYS A 19 -13.15 -0.14 -8.20
C CYS A 19 -14.36 0.16 -9.11
N LYS A 20 -14.85 1.40 -9.11
CA LYS A 20 -15.98 1.83 -9.98
C LYS A 20 -15.79 1.58 -11.48
N ARG A 21 -14.55 1.47 -11.96
CA ARG A 21 -14.26 1.30 -13.39
C ARG A 21 -14.19 -0.16 -13.82
N CYS A 22 -13.54 -1.02 -13.04
CA CYS A 22 -13.28 -2.41 -13.42
C CYS A 22 -13.89 -3.44 -12.47
N GLN A 23 -14.67 -2.98 -11.48
CA GLN A 23 -15.36 -3.79 -10.47
C GLN A 23 -14.44 -4.74 -9.68
N THR A 24 -13.13 -4.51 -9.72
CA THR A 24 -12.19 -5.32 -8.95
C THR A 24 -12.30 -4.96 -7.48
N ASP A 25 -12.29 -6.00 -6.65
CA ASP A 25 -12.13 -5.89 -5.21
C ASP A 25 -10.70 -5.41 -4.86
N LEU A 26 -10.66 -4.27 -4.18
CA LEU A 26 -9.50 -3.55 -3.70
C LEU A 26 -9.34 -3.69 -2.18
N THR A 27 -10.18 -4.46 -1.50
CA THR A 27 -10.05 -4.75 -0.06
C THR A 27 -8.62 -5.18 0.32
N PRO A 28 -7.95 -6.10 -0.42
CA PRO A 28 -6.57 -6.46 -0.10
C PRO A 28 -5.59 -5.28 -0.22
N LEU A 29 -5.81 -4.40 -1.20
CA LEU A 29 -4.99 -3.21 -1.37
C LEU A 29 -5.20 -2.22 -0.22
N ILE A 30 -6.44 -2.02 0.21
CA ILE A 30 -6.79 -1.18 1.36
C ILE A 30 -6.10 -1.69 2.62
N GLN A 31 -6.20 -3.00 2.89
CA GLN A 31 -5.58 -3.61 4.07
C GLN A 31 -4.06 -3.38 4.11
N VAL A 32 -3.35 -3.52 2.98
CA VAL A 32 -1.90 -3.25 2.94
C VAL A 32 -1.59 -1.76 3.13
N ILE A 33 -2.42 -0.86 2.59
CA ILE A 33 -2.27 0.59 2.79
C ILE A 33 -2.45 0.93 4.28
N ASP A 34 -3.51 0.44 4.90
CA ASP A 34 -3.82 0.70 6.31
C ASP A 34 -2.71 0.16 7.21
N GLN A 35 -2.25 -1.08 6.97
CA GLN A 35 -1.13 -1.67 7.70
C GLN A 35 0.14 -0.82 7.56
N SER A 36 0.42 -0.31 6.36
CA SER A 36 1.59 0.53 6.13
C SER A 36 1.52 1.87 6.88
N ILE A 37 0.32 2.46 6.96
CA ILE A 37 0.09 3.69 7.72
C ILE A 37 0.27 3.44 9.22
N LEU A 38 -0.26 2.33 9.74
CA LEU A 38 -0.09 1.95 11.15
C LEU A 38 1.40 1.80 11.50
N LEU A 39 2.15 1.03 10.71
CA LEU A 39 3.58 0.83 10.91
C LEU A 39 4.39 2.13 10.82
N TYR A 40 3.98 3.05 9.95
CA TYR A 40 4.60 4.37 9.86
C TYR A 40 4.34 5.20 11.12
N ASN A 41 3.10 5.19 11.64
CA ASN A 41 2.77 5.89 12.88
C ASN A 41 3.50 5.28 14.08
N ASP A 42 3.61 3.96 14.16
CA ASP A 42 4.41 3.28 15.19
C ASP A 42 5.89 3.71 15.11
N ALA A 43 6.45 3.80 13.90
CA ALA A 43 7.81 4.27 13.70
C ALA A 43 8.01 5.71 14.21
N LEU A 44 7.03 6.60 13.98
CA LEU A 44 7.05 7.96 14.50
C LEU A 44 7.00 7.96 16.03
N GLN A 45 6.10 7.20 16.63
CA GLN A 45 5.97 7.10 18.09
C GLN A 45 7.25 6.57 18.73
N PHE A 46 7.85 5.51 18.19
CA PHE A 46 9.13 4.99 18.66
C PHE A 46 10.29 5.98 18.47
N SER A 47 10.27 6.76 17.39
CA SER A 47 11.26 7.82 17.18
C SER A 47 11.13 8.93 18.23
N GLU A 48 9.91 9.30 18.63
CA GLU A 48 9.67 10.30 19.68
C GLU A 48 10.14 9.81 21.05
N THR A 49 9.99 8.51 21.35
CA THR A 49 10.47 7.90 22.59
C THR A 49 11.95 7.46 22.53
N LYS A 50 12.67 7.77 21.45
CA LYS A 50 14.08 7.41 21.20
C LYS A 50 14.34 5.90 21.16
N GLN A 51 13.31 5.11 20.89
CA GLN A 51 13.37 3.67 20.65
C GLN A 51 13.78 3.41 19.20
N TRP A 52 15.04 3.71 18.88
CA TRP A 52 15.51 3.77 17.49
C TRP A 52 15.45 2.42 16.76
N GLN A 53 15.61 1.30 17.46
CA GLN A 53 15.59 -0.02 16.84
C GLN A 53 14.16 -0.43 16.44
N GLU A 54 13.19 -0.13 17.30
CA GLU A 54 11.77 -0.34 17.07
C GLU A 54 11.25 0.60 15.97
N ALA A 55 11.71 1.85 15.98
CA ALA A 55 11.42 2.82 14.91
C ALA A 55 11.94 2.32 13.55
N LEU A 56 13.19 1.85 13.50
CA LEU A 56 13.80 1.32 12.28
C LEU A 56 13.09 0.05 11.79
N THR A 57 12.67 -0.82 12.70
CA THR A 57 11.93 -2.04 12.35
C THR A 57 10.58 -1.68 11.73
N SER A 58 9.84 -0.79 12.38
CA SER A 58 8.49 -0.38 11.97
C SER A 58 8.52 0.34 10.61
N ILE A 59 9.49 1.24 10.39
CA ILE A 59 9.62 1.94 9.11
C ILE A 59 10.03 1.00 7.98
N ASN A 60 10.88 0.02 8.24
CA ASN A 60 11.25 -0.98 7.23
C ASN A 60 10.05 -1.85 6.84
N GLN A 61 9.24 -2.26 7.81
CA GLN A 61 8.00 -3.01 7.54
C GLN A 61 6.99 -2.17 6.73
N ALA A 62 6.85 -0.87 7.04
CA ALA A 62 6.02 0.03 6.24
C ALA A 62 6.52 0.14 4.79
N ILE A 63 7.84 0.25 4.59
CA ILE A 63 8.45 0.28 3.25
C ILE A 63 8.16 -1.01 2.48
N THR A 64 8.28 -2.18 3.11
CA THR A 64 7.96 -3.47 2.48
C THR A 64 6.49 -3.53 2.05
N CYS A 65 5.57 -3.04 2.89
CA CYS A 65 4.15 -2.94 2.54
C CYS A 65 3.96 -2.04 1.31
N TYR A 66 4.58 -0.85 1.29
CA TYR A 66 4.53 0.04 0.13
C TYR A 66 5.13 -0.55 -1.16
N GLN A 67 6.20 -1.34 -1.05
CA GLN A 67 6.80 -2.02 -2.20
C GLN A 67 5.88 -3.10 -2.75
N SER A 68 5.22 -3.89 -1.89
CA SER A 68 4.26 -4.91 -2.32
C SER A 68 3.10 -4.32 -3.13
N ILE A 69 2.66 -3.11 -2.80
CA ILE A 69 1.66 -2.36 -3.58
C ILE A 69 2.20 -2.05 -4.98
N LYS A 70 3.45 -1.56 -5.09
CA LYS A 70 4.09 -1.26 -6.38
C LYS A 70 4.35 -2.51 -7.22
N ASP A 71 4.72 -3.62 -6.60
CA ASP A 71 4.95 -4.89 -7.29
C ASP A 71 3.64 -5.52 -7.76
N TYR A 72 2.56 -5.36 -7.00
CA TYR A 72 1.21 -5.72 -7.45
C TYR A 72 0.82 -4.94 -8.72
N HIS A 73 1.12 -3.63 -8.78
CA HIS A 73 0.94 -2.83 -10.01
C HIS A 73 1.76 -3.38 -11.19
N ARG A 74 3.01 -3.81 -10.92
CA ARG A 74 3.94 -4.29 -11.96
C ARG A 74 3.55 -5.67 -12.50
N LEU A 75 3.29 -6.64 -11.63
CA LEU A 75 2.91 -8.01 -12.00
C LEU A 75 1.62 -8.04 -12.81
N ARG A 76 0.61 -7.24 -12.43
CA ARG A 76 -0.66 -7.22 -13.15
C ARG A 76 -0.55 -6.55 -14.53
N SER A 77 0.25 -5.49 -14.66
CA SER A 77 0.55 -4.88 -15.96
C SER A 77 1.28 -5.83 -16.92
N LEU A 78 2.04 -6.80 -16.40
CA LEU A 78 2.69 -7.82 -17.22
C LEU A 78 1.67 -8.87 -17.70
N ILE A 79 0.77 -9.31 -16.80
CA ILE A 79 -0.29 -10.28 -17.12
C ILE A 79 -1.28 -9.69 -18.15
N SER A 80 -1.65 -8.41 -18.04
CA SER A 80 -2.55 -7.75 -19.00
C SER A 80 -1.94 -7.49 -20.38
N LYS A 81 -0.63 -7.69 -20.56
CA LYS A 81 0.07 -7.53 -21.84
C LYS A 81 0.29 -8.87 -22.56
N GLN A 82 0.01 -9.98 -21.90
CA GLN A 82 0.15 -11.34 -22.43
C GLN A 82 -1.19 -11.97 -22.87
N LEU A 83 -2.28 -11.21 -22.74
CA LEU A 83 -3.62 -11.51 -23.25
C LEU A 83 -3.99 -10.45 -24.29
#